data_AF-A0A3Y9C7Q3-F1
#
_entry.id   AF-A0A3Y9C7Q3-F1
#
_cell.length_a   1.000
_cell.length_b   1.000
_cell.length_c   1.000
_cell.angle_alpha   90.00
_cell.angle_beta   90.00
_cell.angle_gamma   90.00
#
_symmetry.space_group_name_H-M   'P 1'
#
loop_
_entity.id
_entity.type
_entity.pdbx_description
1 polymer ?
#
loop_
_entity_poly.entity_id
_entity_poly.type
_entity_poly.pdbx_seq_one_letter_code
_entity_poly.pdbx_strand_id
1 'polypeptide(L)' 'MQAQSMRTYQITFTGRDANGVLPMFTRVQAMTGKGAVRAFIERYKPVSGWLLGDPEDITDKVNKEADEAEHYPER' A
#
# COMPACT_ATOMS: atom_id res chain seq x y z
N MET A 1 -0.77 9.10 25.42
CA MET A 1 -0.41 8.81 24.01
C MET A 1 -1.62 8.12 23.39
N GLN A 2 -2.32 8.74 22.43
CA GLN A 2 -3.36 8.03 21.67
C GLN A 2 -2.66 6.91 20.88
N ALA A 3 -3.18 5.69 20.97
CA ALA A 3 -2.71 4.60 20.13
C ALA A 3 -2.98 4.98 18.68
N GLN A 4 -1.93 5.14 17.88
CA GLN A 4 -2.08 5.37 16.45
C GLN A 4 -2.81 4.14 15.89
N SER A 5 -3.90 4.30 15.15
CA SER A 5 -4.63 3.16 14.59
C SER A 5 -3.84 2.54 13.43
N MET A 6 -4.02 1.24 13.21
CA MET A 6 -3.51 0.59 12.01
C MET A 6 -4.23 1.16 10.78
N ARG A 7 -3.48 1.52 9.74
CA ARG A 7 -3.99 2.15 8.53
C ARG A 7 -3.51 1.41 7.29
N THR A 8 -4.24 1.55 6.18
CA THR A 8 -3.85 0.99 4.89
C THR A 8 -3.21 2.06 4.03
N TYR A 9 -1.93 1.86 3.70
CA TYR A 9 -1.17 2.73 2.83
C TYR A 9 -0.99 2.11 1.45
N GLN A 10 -1.20 2.90 0.41
CA GLN A 10 -0.79 2.59 -0.94
C GLN A 10 0.65 3.05 -1.15
N ILE A 11 1.48 2.13 -1.61
CA ILE A 11 2.85 2.40 -2.01
C ILE A 11 2.94 2.28 -3.52
N THR A 12 3.49 3.32 -4.12
CA THR A 12 3.91 3.32 -5.52
C THR A 12 5.42 3.16 -5.55
N PHE A 13 5.88 2.09 -6.16
CA PHE A 13 7.29 1.78 -6.32
C PHE A 13 7.55 1.48 -7.78
N THR A 14 8.75 1.79 -8.28
CA THR A 14 9.17 1.30 -9.59
C THR A 14 10.43 0.46 -9.41
N GLY A 15 10.32 -0.80 -9.82
CA GLY A 15 11.36 -1.81 -9.67
C GLY A 15 11.94 -2.18 -11.02
N ARG A 16 13.14 -2.77 -11.01
CA ARG A 16 13.74 -3.35 -12.22
C ARG A 16 13.71 -4.87 -12.18
N ASP A 17 13.25 -5.49 -13.25
CA ASP A 17 13.41 -6.91 -13.52
C ASP A 17 14.22 -7.13 -14.81
N ALA A 18 14.32 -8.38 -15.28
CA ALA A 18 15.05 -8.72 -16.51
C ALA A 18 14.45 -8.09 -17.79
N ASN A 19 13.20 -7.62 -17.73
CA ASN A 19 12.45 -7.09 -18.87
C ASN A 19 12.33 -5.56 -18.84
N GLY A 20 12.77 -4.89 -17.77
CA GLY A 20 12.82 -3.44 -17.69
C GLY A 20 12.37 -2.89 -16.35
N VAL A 21 11.85 -1.66 -16.36
CA VAL A 21 11.34 -0.95 -15.18
C VAL A 21 9.83 -1.14 -15.12
N LEU A 22 9.31 -1.73 -14.03
CA LEU A 22 7.89 -1.98 -13.82
C LEU A 22 7.36 -1.21 -12.60
N PRO A 23 6.28 -0.42 -12.75
CA PRO A 23 5.59 0.15 -11.60
C PRO A 23 4.85 -0.95 -10.84
N MET A 24 5.03 -0.98 -9.52
CA MET A 24 4.30 -1.80 -8.58
C MET A 24 3.50 -0.90 -7.65
N PHE A 25 2.18 -1.09 -7.67
CA PHE A 25 1.27 -0.52 -6.68
C PHE A 25 0.93 -1.62 -5.67
N THR A 26 1.13 -1.36 -4.39
CA THR A 26 0.77 -2.32 -3.35
C THR A 26 0.17 -1.64 -2.14
N ARG A 27 -0.73 -2.35 -1.46
CA ARG A 27 -1.38 -1.93 -0.22
C ARG A 27 -0.67 -2.61 0.95
N VAL A 28 -0.23 -1.84 1.94
CA VAL A 28 0.38 -2.37 3.17
C VAL A 28 -0.28 -1.74 4.38
N GLN A 29 -0.38 -2.50 5.47
CA GLN A 29 -0.87 -1.98 6.73
C GLN A 29 0.28 -1.49 7.60
N ALA A 30 0.16 -0.29 8.14
CA ALA A 30 1.12 0.28 9.07
C ALA A 30 0.49 1.37 9.93
N MET A 31 1.18 1.75 11.01
CA MET A 31 0.76 2.84 11.89
C MET A 31 1.08 4.22 11.30
N THR A 32 2.08 4.30 10.41
CA THR A 32 2.56 5.54 9.80
C THR A 32 3.00 5.28 8.36
N GLY A 33 3.06 6.32 7.52
CA GLY A 33 3.60 6.21 6.16
C GLY A 33 5.06 5.71 6.13
N LYS A 34 5.93 6.20 7.04
CA LYS A 34 7.30 5.66 7.17
C LYS A 34 7.31 4.19 7.55
N GLY A 35 6.40 3.77 8.42
CA GLY A 35 6.18 2.36 8.77
C GLY A 35 5.72 1.53 7.56
N ALA A 36 4.89 2.09 6.69
CA ALA A 36 4.44 1.44 5.46
C ALA A 36 5.62 1.15 4.52
N VAL A 37 6.52 2.12 4.30
CA VAL A 37 7.74 1.89 3.49
C VAL A 37 8.56 0.74 4.05
N ARG A 38 8.76 0.72 5.37
CA ARG A 38 9.51 -0.35 6.03
C ARG A 38 8.83 -1.72 5.84
N ALA A 39 7.53 -1.80 6.09
CA ALA A 39 6.74 -3.02 5.92
C ALA A 39 6.79 -3.53 4.46
N PHE A 40 6.76 -2.62 3.48
CA PHE A 40 6.92 -2.96 2.07
C PHE A 40 8.28 -3.59 1.78
N ILE A 41 9.38 -2.95 2.20
CA ILE A 41 10.73 -3.46 1.96
C ILE A 41 10.93 -4.84 2.61
N GLU A 42 10.46 -5.00 3.85
CA GLU A 42 10.57 -6.27 4.59
C GLU A 42 9.75 -7.40 3.94
N ARG A 43 8.54 -7.10 3.44
CA ARG A 43 7.65 -8.08 2.81
C ARG A 43 8.09 -8.48 1.40
N TYR A 44 8.42 -7.50 0.57
CA TYR A 44 8.63 -7.71 -0.87
C TYR A 44 10.10 -7.81 -1.28
N LYS A 45 11.03 -7.34 -0.43
CA LYS A 45 12.49 -7.39 -0.65
C LYS A 45 12.88 -7.00 -2.08
N PRO A 46 12.49 -5.79 -2.56
CA PRO A 46 12.80 -5.38 -3.91
C PRO A 46 14.33 -5.30 -4.12
N VAL A 47 14.81 -5.84 -5.24
CA VAL A 47 16.25 -5.89 -5.56
C VAL A 47 16.81 -4.50 -5.86
N SER A 48 16.08 -3.67 -6.61
CA SER A 48 16.45 -2.29 -6.92
C SER A 48 15.22 -1.49 -7.37
N GLY A 49 15.22 -0.17 -7.12
CA GLY A 49 14.16 0.72 -7.58
C GLY A 49 14.02 1.98 -6.73
N TRP A 50 12.97 2.74 -7.00
CA TRP A 50 12.65 3.99 -6.30
C TRP A 50 11.17 4.06 -5.95
N LEU A 51 10.87 4.62 -4.78
CA LEU A 51 9.50 5.01 -4.42
C LEU A 51 9.08 6.21 -5.27
N LEU A 52 7.86 6.18 -5.79
CA LEU A 52 7.29 7.26 -6.59
C LEU A 52 6.44 8.14 -5.68
N GLY A 53 7.10 8.85 -4.77
CA GLY A 53 6.46 9.72 -3.77
C GLY A 53 6.25 9.05 -2.41
N ASP A 54 5.55 9.76 -1.54
CA ASP A 54 5.22 9.28 -0.20
C ASP A 54 4.06 8.26 -0.24
N PRO A 55 4.01 7.31 0.71
CA PRO A 55 2.86 6.42 0.84
C PRO A 55 1.56 7.18 1.08
N GLU A 56 0.55 6.87 0.29
CA GLU A 56 -0.78 7.49 0.39
C GLU A 56 -1.64 6.70 1.39
N ASP A 57 -2.21 7.37 2.39
CA ASP A 57 -3.19 6.75 3.28
C ASP A 57 -4.53 6.59 2.54
N ILE A 58 -4.92 5.35 2.26
CA ILE A 58 -6.14 5.02 1.53
C ILE A 58 -7.16 4.30 2.41
N THR A 59 -7.02 4.38 3.73
CA THR A 59 -7.87 3.64 4.68
C THR A 59 -9.36 3.87 4.42
N ASP A 60 -9.77 5.13 4.26
CA ASP A 60 -11.17 5.49 4.02
C ASP A 60 -11.67 4.98 2.66
N LYS A 61 -10.80 4.99 1.64
CA LYS A 61 -11.13 4.46 0.30
C LYS A 61 -11.37 2.95 0.36
N VAL A 62 -10.51 2.21 1.07
CA VAL A 62 -10.63 0.75 1.22
C VAL A 62 -11.87 0.36 2.03
N ASN A 63 -12.18 1.09 3.11
CA ASN A 63 -13.39 0.83 3.88
C ASN A 63 -14.65 1.06 3.04
N LYS A 64 -14.68 2.15 2.27
CA LYS A 64 -15.77 2.42 1.35
C LYS A 64 -15.90 1.34 0.27
N GLU A 65 -14.79 0.88 -0.34
CA GLU A 65 -14.78 -0.23 -1.29
C GLU A 65 -15.39 -1.51 -0.68
N ALA A 66 -15.06 -1.81 0.58
CA ALA A 66 -15.60 -2.97 1.30
C ALA A 66 -17.09 -2.82 1.59
N ASP A 67 -17.52 -1.66 2.11
CA ASP A 67 -18.92 -1.36 2.39
C ASP A 67 -19.76 -1.47 1.09
N GLU A 68 -19.26 -0.90 -0.02
CA GLU A 68 -19.93 -0.99 -1.32
C GLU A 68 -20.01 -2.44 -1.82
N ALA A 69 -18.92 -3.21 -1.70
CA ALA A 69 -18.92 -4.63 -2.09
C ALA A 69 -19.89 -5.48 -1.27
N GLU A 70 -20.07 -5.19 0.02
CA GLU A 70 -21.04 -5.88 0.89
C GLU A 70 -22.49 -5.46 0.61
N HIS A 71 -22.71 -4.25 0.09
CA HIS A 71 -24.04 -3.71 -0.21
C HIS A 71 -24.61 -4.09 -1.59
N TYR A 72 -23.78 -4.63 -2.50
CA TYR A 72 -24.26 -5.26 -3.73
C TYR A 72 -24.41 -6.76 -3.53
N PRO A 73 -25.63 -7.30 -3.30
CA PRO A 73 -25.82 -8.74 -3.41
C PRO A 73 -25.57 -9.12 -4.88
N GLU A 74 -24.66 -10.09 -5.09
CA GLU A 74 -24.50 -10.77 -6.37
C GLU A 74 -25.90 -11.15 -6.90
N ARG A 75 -26.30 -10.57 -8.03
CA ARG A 75 -27.54 -10.91 -8.74
C ARG A 75 -27.31 -12.08 -9.68
#